data_AF-Q8MZ67-F1
#
_entry.id   AF-Q8MZ67-F1
#
_cell.length_a   1.000
_cell.length_b   1.000
_cell.length_c   1.000
_cell.angle_alpha   90.00
_cell.angle_beta   90.00
_cell.angle_gamma   90.00
#
_symmetry.space_group_name_H-M   'P 1'
#
loop_
_entity.id
_entity.type
_entity.pdbx_description
1 polymer ?
#
loop_
_entity_poly.entity_id
_entity_poly.type
_entity_poly.pdbx_seq_one_letter_code
_entity_poly.pdbx_strand_id
1 'polypeptide(L)'
;MPIIKKFCYCFSLRIGAFSIAYAGLTMDVLDTVATIYTKSQYCADILLLWIISTIWNIISALVLLTALFRENPHLLPVHLVTSLCGLMLEMTNHMVIASLGRTDYVLISYAFIMIAFVSADVVIVLSYYQSEV
;
A
#
# COMPACT_ATOMS: atom_id res chain seq x y z
N MET A 1 -5.13 -29.20 4.47
CA MET A 1 -4.90 -28.24 5.57
C MET A 1 -3.99 -27.13 5.04
N PRO A 2 -4.46 -25.88 4.93
CA PRO A 2 -3.70 -24.84 4.23
C PRO A 2 -2.45 -24.48 5.03
N ILE A 3 -1.32 -24.41 4.34
CA ILE A 3 0.04 -24.11 4.85
C ILE A 3 0.05 -22.84 5.74
N ILE A 4 -0.87 -21.92 5.48
CA ILE A 4 -1.08 -20.66 6.20
C ILE A 4 -1.41 -20.86 7.69
N LYS A 5 -2.13 -21.94 8.06
CA LYS A 5 -2.50 -22.19 9.47
C LYS A 5 -1.28 -22.49 10.35
N LYS A 6 -0.17 -22.98 9.78
CA LYS A 6 1.03 -23.33 10.53
C LYS A 6 1.97 -22.13 10.74
N PHE A 7 1.93 -21.14 9.84
CA PHE A 7 2.71 -19.91 9.96
C PHE A 7 2.06 -18.89 10.91
N CYS A 8 0.71 -18.88 10.99
CA CYS A 8 -0.05 -18.00 11.90
C CYS A 8 0.02 -18.39 13.38
N TYR A 9 0.60 -19.53 13.76
CA TYR A 9 0.69 -19.93 15.17
C TYR A 9 1.76 -19.16 15.96
N CYS A 10 2.75 -18.57 15.28
CA CYS A 10 3.83 -17.82 15.93
C CYS A 10 3.66 -16.30 15.88
N PHE A 11 2.77 -15.77 15.04
CA PHE A 11 2.52 -14.34 14.91
C PHE A 11 1.05 -14.04 15.09
N SER A 12 0.72 -13.20 16.08
CA SER A 12 -0.63 -12.66 16.21
C SER A 12 -1.00 -11.89 14.94
N LEU A 13 -2.19 -12.15 14.38
CA LEU A 13 -2.73 -11.42 13.22
C LEU A 13 -2.70 -9.90 13.44
N ARG A 14 -2.89 -9.45 14.68
CA ARG A 14 -2.78 -8.05 15.07
C ARG A 14 -1.37 -7.49 14.85
N ILE A 15 -0.33 -8.26 15.20
CA ILE A 15 1.08 -7.89 14.95
C ILE A 15 1.33 -7.85 13.44
N GLY A 16 0.77 -8.79 12.68
CA GLY A 16 0.80 -8.78 11.21
C GLY A 16 0.22 -7.49 10.64
N ALA A 17 -0.99 -7.12 11.06
CA ALA A 17 -1.65 -5.90 10.62
C ALA A 17 -0.87 -4.63 11.01
N PHE A 18 -0.31 -4.56 12.23
CA PHE A 18 0.58 -3.46 12.61
C PHE A 18 1.84 -3.41 11.73
N SER A 19 2.46 -4.55 11.44
CA SER A 19 3.67 -4.61 10.61
C SER A 19 3.40 -4.09 9.20
N ILE A 20 2.25 -4.42 8.59
CA ILE A 20 1.83 -3.87 7.30
C ILE A 20 1.56 -2.38 7.39
N ALA A 21 0.87 -1.92 8.42
CA ALA A 21 0.59 -0.49 8.57
C ALA A 21 1.88 0.35 8.62
N TYR A 22 2.87 -0.09 9.40
CA TYR A 22 4.17 0.60 9.49
C TYR A 22 5.02 0.41 8.23
N ALA A 23 4.99 -0.76 7.61
CA ALA A 23 5.67 -0.99 6.34
C ALA A 23 5.09 -0.10 5.22
N GLY A 24 3.76 0.05 5.16
CA GLY A 24 3.06 0.93 4.22
C GLY A 24 3.48 2.39 4.39
N LEU A 25 3.48 2.91 5.62
CA LEU A 25 3.98 4.26 5.89
C LEU A 25 5.45 4.42 5.50
N THR A 26 6.27 3.39 5.66
CA THR A 26 7.68 3.43 5.24
C THR A 26 7.79 3.51 3.72
N MET A 27 6.97 2.74 2.99
CA MET A 27 6.88 2.83 1.52
C MET A 27 6.43 4.21 1.07
N ASP A 28 5.43 4.81 1.72
CA ASP A 28 4.95 6.17 1.41
C ASP A 28 6.03 7.25 1.60
N VAL A 29 6.87 7.09 2.62
CA VAL A 29 8.04 7.97 2.83
C VAL A 29 9.06 7.77 1.71
N LEU A 30 9.35 6.54 1.33
CA LEU A 30 10.25 6.24 0.21
C LEU A 30 9.70 6.80 -1.11
N ASP A 31 8.39 6.74 -1.33
CA ASP A 31 7.71 7.32 -2.49
C ASP A 31 7.82 8.84 -2.54
N THR A 32 7.64 9.49 -1.39
CA THR A 32 7.81 10.94 -1.27
C THR A 32 9.25 11.33 -1.64
N VAL A 33 10.23 10.56 -1.14
CA VAL A 33 11.64 10.76 -1.45
C VAL A 33 11.91 10.53 -2.94
N ALA A 34 11.38 9.47 -3.53
CA ALA A 34 11.51 9.16 -4.95
C ALA A 34 10.91 10.26 -5.84
N THR A 35 9.77 10.80 -5.46
CA THR A 35 9.10 11.92 -6.16
C THR A 35 9.97 13.18 -6.17
N ILE A 36 10.66 13.46 -5.06
CA ILE A 36 11.59 14.62 -4.97
C ILE A 36 12.79 14.42 -5.90
N TYR A 37 13.40 13.22 -5.90
CA TYR A 37 14.57 12.94 -6.73
C TYR A 37 14.26 12.87 -8.23
N THR A 38 13.05 12.45 -8.61
CA THR A 38 12.61 12.33 -10.01
C THR A 38 11.94 13.59 -10.55
N LYS A 39 11.86 14.66 -9.76
CA LYS A 39 11.23 15.93 -10.16
C LYS A 39 11.77 16.51 -11.47
N SER A 40 13.05 16.30 -11.79
CA SER A 40 13.67 16.79 -13.04
C SER A 40 13.34 15.93 -14.27
N GLN A 41 12.80 14.72 -14.07
CA GLN A 41 12.57 13.74 -15.13
C GLN A 41 11.13 13.76 -15.67
N TYR A 42 10.17 14.15 -14.84
CA TYR A 42 8.74 14.08 -15.15
C TYR A 42 8.07 15.46 -15.17
N CYS A 43 7.01 15.58 -15.97
CA CYS A 43 6.19 16.79 -16.02
C CYS A 43 5.42 17.00 -14.71
N ALA A 44 5.04 18.26 -14.44
CA ALA A 44 4.34 18.63 -13.21
C ALA A 44 3.04 17.82 -12.98
N ASP A 45 2.32 17.47 -14.05
CA ASP A 45 1.06 16.71 -13.96
C ASP A 45 1.27 15.27 -13.45
N ILE A 46 2.36 14.63 -13.88
CA ILE A 46 2.73 13.27 -13.44
C ILE A 46 3.13 13.31 -11.96
N LEU A 47 3.93 14.31 -11.58
CA LEU A 47 4.33 14.50 -10.19
C LEU A 47 3.13 14.79 -9.30
N LEU A 48 2.17 15.58 -9.78
CA LEU A 48 0.93 15.87 -9.04
C LEU A 48 0.11 14.59 -8.81
N LEU A 49 -0.05 13.76 -9.84
CA LEU A 49 -0.76 12.48 -9.72
C LEU A 49 -0.06 11.56 -8.71
N TRP A 50 1.28 11.49 -8.74
CA TRP A 50 2.07 10.72 -7.77
C TRP A 50 1.85 11.24 -6.35
N ILE A 51 1.93 12.55 -6.13
CA ILE A 51 1.69 13.16 -4.81
C ILE A 51 0.28 12.83 -4.29
N ILE A 52 -0.75 12.91 -5.15
CA ILE A 52 -2.12 12.54 -4.78
C ILE A 52 -2.19 11.07 -4.36
N SER A 53 -1.55 10.19 -5.12
CA SER A 53 -1.48 8.76 -4.81
C SER A 53 -0.80 8.49 -3.46
N THR A 54 0.34 9.12 -3.20
CA THR A 54 1.07 8.98 -1.92
C THR A 54 0.25 9.50 -0.74
N ILE A 55 -0.40 10.66 -0.87
CA ILE A 55 -1.28 11.18 0.18
C ILE A 55 -2.44 10.20 0.45
N TRP A 56 -3.00 9.61 -0.60
CA TRP A 56 -4.08 8.64 -0.47
C TRP A 56 -3.63 7.36 0.26
N ASN A 57 -2.45 6.83 -0.06
CA ASN A 57 -1.87 5.68 0.63
C ASN A 57 -1.58 5.97 2.12
N ILE A 58 -1.06 7.17 2.44
CA ILE A 58 -0.88 7.61 3.83
C ILE A 58 -2.22 7.63 4.57
N ILE A 59 -3.28 8.19 3.97
CA ILE A 59 -4.62 8.17 4.57
C ILE A 59 -5.07 6.74 4.83
N SER A 60 -4.89 5.84 3.87
CA SER A 60 -5.22 4.43 4.01
C SER A 60 -4.48 3.78 5.19
N ALA A 61 -3.18 4.00 5.32
CA ALA A 61 -2.36 3.47 6.42
C ALA A 61 -2.79 4.05 7.78
N LEU A 62 -3.16 5.33 7.84
CA LEU A 62 -3.72 5.96 9.04
C LEU A 62 -5.07 5.37 9.43
N VAL A 63 -5.92 5.01 8.47
CA VAL A 63 -7.18 4.28 8.74
C VAL A 63 -6.89 2.93 9.37
N LEU A 64 -5.92 2.17 8.84
CA LEU A 64 -5.51 0.87 9.43
C LEU A 64 -4.97 1.04 10.85
N LEU A 65 -4.05 1.97 11.08
CA LEU A 65 -3.54 2.24 12.43
C LEU A 65 -4.66 2.64 13.39
N THR A 66 -5.60 3.47 12.94
CA THR A 66 -6.76 3.87 13.75
C THR A 66 -7.64 2.67 14.09
N ALA A 67 -7.88 1.77 13.13
CA ALA A 67 -8.62 0.53 13.35
C ALA A 67 -7.96 -0.35 14.42
N LEU A 68 -6.63 -0.50 14.36
CA LEU A 68 -5.85 -1.36 15.27
C LEU A 68 -5.68 -0.77 16.67
N PHE A 69 -5.48 0.55 16.79
CA PHE A 69 -5.33 1.23 18.08
C PHE A 69 -6.66 1.39 18.80
N ARG A 70 -7.77 1.59 18.08
CA ARG A 70 -9.11 1.72 18.66
C ARG A 70 -9.87 0.40 18.75
N GLU A 71 -9.25 -0.71 18.32
CA GLU A 71 -9.86 -2.04 18.28
C GLU A 71 -11.24 -2.00 17.57
N ASN A 72 -11.31 -1.25 16.47
CA ASN A 72 -12.55 -1.03 15.73
C ASN A 72 -12.51 -1.79 14.38
N PRO A 73 -13.03 -3.03 14.31
CA PRO A 73 -12.96 -3.84 13.11
C PRO A 73 -13.77 -3.26 11.94
N HIS A 74 -14.72 -2.35 12.17
CA HIS A 74 -15.50 -1.71 11.12
C HIS A 74 -14.68 -0.77 10.22
N LEU A 75 -13.50 -0.35 10.67
CA LEU A 75 -12.57 0.45 9.87
C LEU A 75 -11.66 -0.41 8.96
N LEU A 76 -11.57 -1.72 9.19
CA LEU A 76 -10.73 -2.60 8.36
C LEU A 76 -11.24 -2.69 6.91
N PRO A 77 -12.55 -2.85 6.63
CA PRO A 77 -13.06 -2.76 5.26
C PRO A 77 -12.80 -1.41 4.61
N VAL A 78 -12.82 -0.32 5.39
CA VAL A 78 -12.50 1.02 4.87
C VAL A 78 -11.05 1.06 4.40
N HIS A 79 -10.11 0.55 5.21
CA HIS A 79 -8.72 0.43 4.82
C HIS A 79 -8.54 -0.42 3.55
N LEU A 80 -9.19 -1.59 3.46
CA LEU A 80 -9.12 -2.45 2.28
C LEU A 80 -9.55 -1.73 1.00
N VAL A 81 -10.63 -0.95 1.07
CA VAL A 81 -11.09 -0.16 -0.08
C VAL A 81 -10.11 0.98 -0.39
N THR A 82 -9.63 1.69 0.63
CA THR A 82 -8.70 2.81 0.42
C THR A 82 -7.35 2.35 -0.10
N SER A 83 -6.81 1.20 0.33
CA SER A 83 -5.54 0.67 -0.18
C SER A 83 -5.65 0.19 -1.61
N LEU A 84 -6.77 -0.44 -2.00
CA LEU A 84 -7.05 -0.79 -3.39
C LEU A 84 -7.18 0.46 -4.29
N CYS A 85 -7.90 1.48 -3.83
CA CYS A 85 -7.98 2.76 -4.56
C CYS A 85 -6.61 3.43 -4.70
N GLY A 86 -5.77 3.37 -3.66
CA GLY A 86 -4.40 3.88 -3.69
C GLY A 86 -3.52 3.17 -4.72
N LEU A 87 -3.57 1.83 -4.74
CA LEU A 87 -2.88 1.03 -5.76
C LEU A 87 -3.35 1.39 -7.18
N MET A 88 -4.65 1.60 -7.39
CA MET A 88 -5.18 2.00 -8.71
C MET A 88 -4.64 3.36 -9.16
N LEU A 89 -4.54 4.34 -8.26
CA LEU A 89 -3.95 5.65 -8.57
C LEU A 89 -2.47 5.52 -8.95
N GLU A 90 -1.74 4.69 -8.22
CA GLU A 90 -0.31 4.46 -8.45
C GLU A 90 -0.06 3.73 -9.78
N MET A 91 -0.84 2.70 -10.09
CA MET A 91 -0.75 2.00 -11.37
C MET A 91 -1.13 2.93 -12.53
N THR A 92 -2.10 3.82 -12.33
CA THR A 92 -2.43 4.87 -13.32
C THR A 92 -1.22 5.78 -13.56
N ASN A 93 -0.52 6.18 -12.51
CA ASN A 93 0.71 6.98 -12.63
C ASN A 93 1.81 6.24 -13.41
N HIS A 94 2.05 4.96 -13.11
CA HIS A 94 3.01 4.16 -13.88
C HIS A 94 2.61 3.96 -15.34
N MET A 95 1.32 3.81 -15.64
CA MET A 95 0.82 3.75 -17.03
C MET A 95 1.07 5.06 -17.77
N VAL A 96 0.85 6.21 -17.12
CA VAL A 96 1.14 7.53 -17.71
C VAL A 96 2.65 7.69 -17.95
N ILE A 97 3.50 7.28 -17.01
CA ILE A 97 4.96 7.31 -17.20
C ILE A 97 5.39 6.39 -18.35
N ALA A 98 4.84 5.18 -18.42
CA ALA A 98 5.14 4.23 -19.50
C ALA A 98 4.73 4.77 -20.88
N SER A 99 3.68 5.60 -20.94
CA SER A 99 3.25 6.25 -22.19
C SER A 99 4.28 7.24 -22.76
N LEU A 100 5.26 7.70 -21.96
CA LEU A 100 6.37 8.53 -22.42
C LEU A 100 7.43 7.76 -23.23
N GLY A 101 7.29 6.44 -23.37
CA GLY A 101 8.19 5.59 -24.16
C GLY A 101 9.57 5.37 -23.54
N ARG A 102 9.75 5.73 -22.27
CA ARG A 102 10.98 5.48 -21.51
C ARG A 102 10.78 4.25 -20.63
N THR A 103 11.51 3.18 -20.91
CA THR A 103 11.52 1.99 -20.05
C THR A 103 12.39 2.24 -18.83
N ASP A 104 11.76 2.32 -17.66
CA ASP A 104 12.46 2.38 -16.38
C ASP A 104 12.27 1.06 -15.62
N TYR A 105 13.30 0.22 -15.62
CA TYR A 105 13.27 -1.09 -14.95
C TYR A 105 13.13 -0.97 -13.44
N VAL A 106 13.57 0.14 -12.84
CA VAL A 106 13.41 0.38 -11.39
C VAL A 106 11.93 0.61 -11.11
N LEU A 107 11.27 1.43 -11.92
CA LEU A 107 9.84 1.72 -11.80
C LEU A 107 8.98 0.46 -12.03
N ILE A 108 9.34 -0.37 -13.01
CA ILE A 108 8.66 -1.65 -13.26
C ILE A 108 8.79 -2.57 -12.05
N SER A 109 10.00 -2.71 -11.51
CA SER A 109 10.25 -3.55 -10.33
C SER A 109 9.48 -3.04 -9.11
N TYR A 110 9.42 -1.72 -8.94
CA TYR A 110 8.66 -1.05 -7.90
C TYR A 110 7.16 -1.37 -8.00
N ALA A 111 6.57 -1.27 -9.19
CA ALA A 111 5.17 -1.60 -9.41
C ALA A 111 4.84 -3.05 -9.01
N PHE A 112 5.72 -4.02 -9.32
CA PHE A 112 5.55 -5.40 -8.88
C PHE A 112 5.64 -5.57 -7.36
N ILE A 113 6.56 -4.86 -6.71
CA ILE A 113 6.69 -4.86 -5.24
C ILE A 113 5.40 -4.32 -4.61
N MET A 114 4.84 -3.23 -5.14
CA MET A 114 3.63 -2.60 -4.62
C MET A 114 2.39 -3.47 -4.81
N ILE A 115 2.24 -4.12 -5.96
CA ILE A 115 1.17 -5.11 -6.16
C ILE A 115 1.29 -6.27 -5.16
N ALA A 116 2.50 -6.80 -4.95
CA ALA A 116 2.75 -7.88 -3.99
C ALA A 116 2.47 -7.43 -2.55
N PHE A 117 2.86 -6.20 -2.21
CA PHE A 117 2.64 -5.61 -0.89
C PHE A 117 1.14 -5.44 -0.60
N VAL A 118 0.38 -4.82 -1.51
CA VAL A 118 -1.08 -4.65 -1.35
C VAL A 118 -1.80 -6.00 -1.34
N SER A 119 -1.30 -7.00 -2.09
CA SER A 119 -1.85 -8.36 -2.03
C SER A 119 -1.65 -8.99 -0.64
N ALA A 120 -0.46 -8.82 -0.04
CA ALA A 120 -0.18 -9.31 1.31
C ALA A 120 -1.00 -8.54 2.37
N ASP A 121 -1.12 -7.23 2.22
CA ASP A 121 -1.97 -6.35 3.03
C ASP A 121 -3.42 -6.86 3.06
N VAL A 122 -4.04 -6.98 1.89
CA VAL A 122 -5.42 -7.48 1.76
C VAL A 122 -5.59 -8.84 2.43
N VAL A 123 -4.65 -9.78 2.22
CA VAL A 123 -4.73 -11.12 2.84
C VAL A 123 -4.66 -11.04 4.37
N ILE A 124 -3.74 -10.26 4.93
CA ILE A 124 -3.54 -10.18 6.38
C ILE A 124 -4.69 -9.41 7.04
N VAL A 125 -5.08 -8.26 6.48
CA VAL A 125 -6.17 -7.44 7.02
C VAL A 125 -7.51 -8.16 6.91
N LEU A 126 -7.78 -8.85 5.78
CA LEU A 126 -9.00 -9.64 5.65
C LEU A 126 -9.02 -10.83 6.63
N SER A 127 -7.88 -11.50 6.82
CA SER A 127 -7.76 -12.58 7.81
C SER A 127 -7.97 -12.07 9.24
N TYR A 128 -7.49 -10.87 9.54
CA TYR A 128 -7.71 -10.23 10.83
C TYR A 128 -9.18 -9.82 11.02
N TYR A 129 -9.79 -9.20 10.02
CA TYR A 129 -11.22 -8.85 10.02
C TYR A 129 -12.10 -10.08 10.25
N GLN A 130 -11.85 -11.19 9.55
CA GLN A 130 -12.57 -12.45 9.73
C GLN A 130 -12.35 -13.12 11.10
N SER A 131 -11.31 -12.73 11.84
CA SER A 131 -11.06 -13.26 13.19
C SER A 131 -11.75 -12.46 14.30
N GLU A 132 -12.14 -11.22 14.01
CA GLU A 132 -12.79 -10.29 14.96
C GLU A 132 -14.31 -10.22 14.79
N VAL A 133 -14.84 -10.64 13.63
CA VAL A 133 -16.29 -10.74 13.32
C VAL A 133 -16.76 -12.18 13.52
#